data_AF-A0ABD0ZZC0-F1
#
_entry.id   AF-A0ABD0ZZC0-F1
#
_cell.length_a   1.000
_cell.length_b   1.000
_cell.length_c   1.000
_cell.angle_alpha   90.00
_cell.angle_beta   90.00
_cell.angle_gamma   90.00
#
_symmetry.space_group_name_H-M   'P 1'
#
loop_
_entity.id
_entity.type
_entity.pdbx_description
1 polymer ?
#
loop_
_entity_poly.entity_id
_entity_poly.type
_entity_poly.pdbx_seq_one_letter_code
_entity_poly.pdbx_strand_id
1 'polypeptide(L)'
;MLVIITNKYFYNAVKERHYVNSIHTVIDHQGSILTSMEEIKGEAVRFFSDLLTHMPEDFTGVSVEGLKDLLPFRCSDPQQELLIAGVTETEVKKVIFSMPKEKSPGPDGYTVEFFKGAWSVIGKDLTIAVQSFFMFGFLPKGINTTILALIPKKTDASEMKDYRPISCCNVLYKIISKILENRLKTILPSFIAPNQSAFIKDRLLMENLLLATELVKDYHKEGVSSRCAMKIDTSKAFDSVKWPFLLNVLKALNLPEKFMHLYSLFLGPSKWGACWIFSK
;
A
#
# COMPACT_ATOMS: atom_id res chain seq x y z
N MET A 1 -17.02 19.93 -19.86
CA MET A 1 -18.14 20.71 -19.31
C MET A 1 -18.39 20.22 -17.90
N LEU A 2 -17.81 20.87 -16.89
CA LEU A 2 -18.10 20.59 -15.47
C LEU A 2 -19.46 21.24 -15.17
N VAL A 3 -20.51 20.44 -15.03
CA VAL A 3 -21.76 20.93 -14.46
C VAL A 3 -21.53 21.02 -12.95
N ILE A 4 -21.19 22.21 -12.45
CA ILE A 4 -21.17 22.47 -11.02
C ILE A 4 -22.64 22.55 -10.60
N ILE A 5 -23.14 21.50 -9.94
CA ILE A 5 -24.47 21.52 -9.35
C ILE A 5 -24.40 22.39 -8.08
N THR A 6 -24.55 23.70 -8.25
CA THR A 6 -24.62 24.68 -7.16
C THR A 6 -26.03 24.76 -6.56
N ASN A 7 -26.52 23.64 -6.03
CA ASN A 7 -27.80 23.56 -5.32
C ASN A 7 -27.53 23.66 -3.80
N LYS A 8 -28.34 24.42 -3.05
CA LYS A 8 -28.31 24.51 -1.57
C LYS A 8 -28.27 23.14 -0.89
N TYR A 9 -29.01 22.16 -1.42
CA TYR A 9 -28.97 20.75 -1.01
C TYR A 9 -27.57 20.15 -1.13
N PHE A 10 -26.90 20.33 -2.28
CA PHE A 10 -25.53 19.84 -2.48
C PHE A 10 -24.55 20.51 -1.50
N TYR A 11 -24.66 21.82 -1.31
CA TYR A 11 -23.82 22.55 -0.37
C TYR A 11 -24.03 22.10 1.09
N ASN A 12 -25.28 21.85 1.49
CA ASN A 12 -25.60 21.31 2.81
C ASN A 12 -25.07 19.88 2.99
N ALA A 13 -25.22 19.02 1.98
CA ALA A 13 -24.68 17.66 2.01
C ALA A 13 -23.14 17.67 2.12
N VAL A 14 -22.46 18.58 1.43
CA VAL A 14 -21.00 18.78 1.54
C VAL A 14 -20.62 19.28 2.94
N LYS A 15 -21.36 20.24 3.51
CA LYS A 15 -21.13 20.75 4.87
C LYS A 15 -21.31 19.67 5.93
N GLU A 16 -22.40 18.91 5.85
CA GLU A 16 -22.67 17.80 6.76
C GLU A 16 -21.59 16.73 6.66
N ARG A 17 -21.20 16.37 5.43
CA ARG A 17 -20.09 15.45 5.20
C ARG A 17 -18.76 15.98 5.71
N HIS A 18 -18.50 17.29 5.59
CA HIS A 18 -17.31 17.92 6.13
C HIS A 18 -17.30 17.84 7.66
N TYR A 19 -18.43 18.12 8.30
CA TYR A 19 -18.60 18.02 9.75
C TYR A 19 -18.38 16.59 10.24
N VAL A 20 -19.05 15.59 9.64
CA VAL A 20 -18.93 14.16 10.02
C VAL A 20 -17.52 13.61 9.82
N ASN A 21 -16.80 14.05 8.78
CA ASN A 21 -15.43 13.59 8.51
C ASN A 21 -14.35 14.43 9.21
N SER A 22 -14.71 15.51 9.91
CA SER A 22 -13.75 16.31 10.66
C SER A 22 -13.47 15.64 12.00
N ILE A 23 -12.19 15.40 12.28
CA ILE A 23 -11.77 14.95 13.61
C ILE A 23 -11.73 16.17 14.53
N HIS A 24 -12.78 16.31 15.34
CA HIS A 24 -12.89 17.39 16.32
C HIS A 24 -12.15 17.08 17.61
N THR A 25 -12.20 15.82 18.04
CA THR A 25 -11.56 15.36 19.26
C THR A 25 -10.99 13.96 19.09
N VAL A 26 -9.87 13.71 19.77
CA VAL A 26 -9.27 12.38 19.90
C VAL A 26 -8.87 12.17 21.35
N ILE A 27 -9.12 10.98 21.86
CA ILE A 27 -8.59 10.50 23.14
C ILE A 27 -7.20 9.94 22.89
N ASP A 28 -6.20 10.47 23.58
CA ASP A 28 -4.82 10.01 23.49
C ASP A 28 -4.57 8.73 24.31
N HIS A 29 -3.34 8.22 24.24
CA HIS A 29 -2.89 7.05 25.00
C HIS A 29 -2.94 7.20 26.53
N GLN A 30 -3.05 8.43 27.06
CA GLN A 30 -3.15 8.72 28.49
C GLN A 30 -4.60 8.91 28.95
N GLY A 31 -5.57 8.84 28.02
CA GLY A 31 -6.98 9.09 28.29
C GLY A 31 -7.37 10.57 28.24
N SER A 32 -6.47 11.46 27.81
CA SER A 32 -6.74 12.89 27.68
C SER A 32 -7.45 13.20 26.37
N ILE A 33 -8.41 14.12 26.40
CA ILE A 33 -9.15 14.55 25.22
C ILE A 33 -8.38 15.69 24.54
N LEU A 34 -7.82 15.39 23.38
CA LEU A 34 -7.19 16.36 22.50
C LEU A 34 -8.26 17.05 21.67
N THR A 35 -8.23 18.37 21.64
CA THR A 35 -9.20 19.21 20.90
C THR A 35 -8.52 20.13 19.90
N SER A 36 -7.24 20.46 20.10
CA SER A 36 -6.51 21.28 19.17
C SER A 36 -6.01 20.44 17.99
N MET A 37 -6.01 21.08 16.82
CA MET A 37 -5.54 20.49 15.57
C MET A 37 -4.06 20.09 15.64
N GLU A 38 -3.24 20.83 16.37
CA GLU A 38 -1.81 20.55 16.52
C GLU A 38 -1.56 19.31 17.38
N GLU A 39 -2.26 19.19 18.52
CA GLU A 39 -2.21 18.01 19.39
C GLU A 39 -2.69 16.76 18.66
N ILE A 40 -3.83 16.84 17.95
CA ILE A 40 -4.38 15.71 17.19
C ILE A 40 -3.39 15.24 16.12
N LYS A 41 -2.72 16.16 15.41
CA LYS A 41 -1.68 15.81 14.44
C LYS A 41 -0.47 15.16 15.11
N GLY A 42 -0.02 15.71 16.23
CA GLY A 42 1.07 15.15 17.02
C GLY A 42 0.77 13.72 17.45
N GLU A 43 -0.42 13.48 17.97
CA GLU A 43 -0.87 12.15 18.40
C GLU A 43 -1.01 11.18 17.22
N ALA A 44 -1.48 11.64 16.06
CA ALA A 44 -1.53 10.81 14.86
C ALA A 44 -0.12 10.36 14.43
N VAL A 45 0.83 11.30 14.36
CA VAL A 45 2.22 11.00 14.00
C VAL A 45 2.83 10.05 15.02
N ARG A 46 2.66 10.30 16.32
CA ARG A 46 3.14 9.41 17.39
C ARG A 46 2.57 8.00 17.25
N PHE A 47 1.25 7.88 17.19
CA PHE A 47 0.54 6.59 17.14
C PHE A 47 0.93 5.77 15.90
N PHE A 48 0.91 6.37 14.70
CA PHE A 48 1.22 5.63 13.47
C PHE A 48 2.72 5.40 13.30
N SER A 49 3.58 6.29 13.79
CA SER A 49 5.02 6.02 13.85
C SER A 49 5.29 4.81 14.72
N ASP A 50 4.78 4.82 15.96
CA ASP A 50 4.92 3.69 16.88
C ASP A 50 4.36 2.40 16.27
N LEU A 51 3.13 2.41 15.75
CA LEU A 51 2.52 1.24 15.12
C LEU A 51 3.41 0.61 14.03
N LEU A 52 4.01 1.45 13.17
CA LEU A 52 4.80 1.00 12.02
C LEU A 52 6.25 0.67 12.36
N THR A 53 6.82 1.26 13.42
CA THR A 53 8.22 1.05 13.83
C THR A 53 8.39 0.15 15.04
N HIS A 54 7.31 -0.18 15.75
CA HIS A 54 7.36 -0.99 16.97
C HIS A 54 8.02 -2.34 16.68
N MET A 55 9.01 -2.70 17.48
CA MET A 55 9.70 -3.99 17.44
C MET A 55 9.59 -4.60 18.82
N PRO A 56 8.96 -5.79 18.97
CA PRO A 56 8.97 -6.51 20.24
C PRO A 56 10.41 -6.81 20.68
N GLU A 57 10.69 -6.70 21.97
CA GLU A 57 12.03 -6.95 22.54
C GLU A 57 12.48 -8.40 22.33
N ASP A 58 11.53 -9.33 22.27
CA ASP A 58 11.72 -10.77 22.04
C ASP A 58 11.63 -11.17 20.56
N PHE A 59 11.56 -10.20 19.65
CA PHE A 59 11.43 -10.48 18.22
C PHE A 59 12.68 -11.22 17.70
N THR A 60 12.50 -12.51 17.43
CA THR A 60 13.45 -13.32 16.69
C THR A 60 13.00 -13.38 15.23
N GLY A 61 13.73 -12.69 14.36
CA GLY A 61 13.45 -12.73 12.93
C GLY A 61 13.71 -14.12 12.35
N VAL A 62 13.05 -14.44 11.24
CA VAL A 62 13.35 -15.67 10.48
C VAL A 62 14.63 -15.45 9.67
N SER A 63 15.58 -16.39 9.76
CA SER A 63 16.81 -16.36 8.97
C SER A 63 16.52 -16.57 7.48
N VAL A 64 17.43 -16.10 6.62
CA VAL A 64 17.32 -16.31 5.17
C VAL A 64 17.39 -17.80 4.85
N GLU A 65 18.19 -18.56 5.59
CA GLU A 65 18.36 -20.00 5.48
C GLU A 65 17.06 -20.74 5.81
N GLY A 66 16.41 -20.39 6.93
CA GLY A 66 15.12 -21.00 7.27
C GLY A 66 14.02 -20.68 6.24
N LEU A 67 14.03 -19.47 5.68
CA LEU A 67 13.11 -19.11 4.58
C LEU A 67 13.43 -19.86 3.28
N LYS A 68 14.70 -20.16 3.01
CA LYS A 68 15.11 -20.96 1.84
C LYS A 68 14.56 -22.38 1.94
N ASP A 69 14.48 -22.95 3.13
CA ASP A 69 13.92 -24.30 3.33
C ASP A 69 12.39 -24.31 3.14
N LEU A 70 11.70 -23.23 3.53
CA LEU A 70 10.24 -23.10 3.41
C LEU A 70 9.77 -22.71 2.01
N LEU A 71 10.56 -21.92 1.28
CA LEU A 71 10.23 -21.40 -0.03
C LEU A 71 10.98 -22.20 -1.10
N PRO A 72 10.32 -23.02 -1.94
CA PRO A 72 11.03 -23.83 -2.93
C PRO A 72 11.52 -23.02 -4.14
N PHE A 73 10.98 -21.82 -4.36
CA PHE A 73 11.27 -21.01 -5.54
C PHE A 73 12.54 -20.18 -5.39
N ARG A 74 13.33 -20.11 -6.48
CA ARG A 74 14.44 -19.18 -6.66
C ARG A 74 14.29 -18.46 -7.99
N CYS A 75 14.49 -17.16 -7.97
CA CYS A 75 14.47 -16.33 -9.16
C CYS A 75 15.62 -16.75 -10.09
N SER A 76 15.28 -17.22 -11.29
CA SER A 76 16.26 -17.61 -12.30
C SER A 76 16.95 -16.40 -12.92
N ASP A 77 18.09 -16.57 -13.57
CA ASP A 77 18.83 -15.46 -14.19
C ASP A 77 17.98 -14.64 -15.18
N PRO A 78 17.16 -15.24 -16.08
CA PRO A 78 16.27 -14.46 -16.94
C PRO A 78 15.21 -13.66 -16.18
N GLN A 79 14.72 -14.18 -15.05
CA GLN A 79 13.77 -13.46 -14.21
C GLN A 79 14.46 -12.31 -13.47
N GLN A 80 15.68 -12.54 -12.98
CA GLN A 80 16.51 -11.53 -12.34
C GLN A 80 16.79 -10.36 -13.31
N GLU A 81 17.19 -10.65 -14.54
CA GLU A 81 17.39 -9.65 -15.60
C GLU A 81 16.13 -8.83 -15.88
N LEU A 82 14.97 -9.48 -15.94
CA LEU A 82 13.68 -8.80 -16.11
C LEU A 82 13.39 -7.81 -14.97
N LEU A 83 13.69 -8.18 -13.73
CA LEU A 83 13.45 -7.32 -12.55
C LEU A 83 14.31 -6.05 -12.58
N ILE A 84 15.54 -6.12 -13.12
CA ILE A 84 16.49 -4.99 -13.16
C ILE A 84 16.60 -4.31 -14.53
N ALA A 85 15.80 -4.75 -15.51
CA ALA A 85 15.80 -4.20 -16.86
C ALA A 85 15.67 -2.66 -16.87
N GLY A 86 16.25 -2.01 -17.87
CA GLY A 86 16.11 -0.56 -18.04
C GLY A 86 14.65 -0.14 -18.23
N VAL A 87 14.24 0.94 -17.56
CA VAL A 87 12.88 1.50 -17.74
C VAL A 87 12.83 2.30 -19.04
N THR A 88 11.78 2.09 -19.84
CA THR A 88 11.58 2.81 -21.11
C THR A 88 10.54 3.93 -20.97
N GLU A 89 10.59 4.93 -21.85
CA GLU A 89 9.55 5.97 -21.92
C GLU A 89 8.16 5.36 -22.12
N THR A 90 8.06 4.35 -22.98
CA THR A 90 6.82 3.62 -23.26
C THR A 90 6.26 2.96 -22.00
N GLU A 91 7.12 2.38 -21.16
CA GLU A 91 6.73 1.80 -19.87
C GLU A 91 6.19 2.87 -18.91
N VAL A 92 6.90 3.99 -18.77
CA VAL A 92 6.47 5.12 -17.93
C VAL A 92 5.12 5.68 -18.41
N LYS A 93 5.00 5.91 -19.72
CA LYS A 93 3.77 6.39 -20.36
C LYS A 93 2.62 5.41 -20.11
N LYS A 94 2.83 4.12 -20.34
CA LYS A 94 1.81 3.09 -20.09
C LYS A 94 1.33 3.12 -18.63
N VAL A 95 2.25 3.23 -17.68
CA VAL A 95 1.93 3.33 -16.26
C VAL A 95 1.08 4.55 -15.97
N ILE A 96 1.53 5.77 -16.31
CA ILE A 96 0.76 6.99 -16.00
C ILE A 96 -0.60 6.99 -16.71
N PHE A 97 -0.68 6.54 -17.97
CA PHE A 97 -1.95 6.48 -18.70
C PHE A 97 -2.92 5.43 -18.15
N SER A 98 -2.42 4.36 -17.54
CA SER A 98 -3.25 3.35 -16.85
C SER A 98 -3.76 3.81 -15.47
N MET A 99 -3.17 4.84 -14.86
CA MET A 99 -3.59 5.30 -13.54
C MET A 99 -5.00 5.91 -13.58
N PRO A 100 -5.84 5.67 -12.56
CA PRO A 100 -7.16 6.28 -12.48
C PRO A 100 -7.05 7.80 -12.35
N LYS A 101 -7.97 8.50 -13.02
CA LYS A 101 -8.17 9.94 -12.81
C LYS A 101 -8.92 10.17 -11.49
N GLU A 102 -9.02 11.42 -11.11
CA GLU A 102 -9.81 11.94 -9.98
C GLU A 102 -9.32 11.48 -8.60
N LYS A 103 -8.02 11.18 -8.50
CA LYS A 103 -7.37 10.85 -7.24
C LYS A 103 -6.68 12.08 -6.66
N SER A 104 -6.66 12.16 -5.33
CA SER A 104 -6.00 13.26 -4.62
C SER A 104 -4.49 13.27 -4.88
N PRO A 105 -3.90 14.47 -5.06
CA PRO A 105 -2.47 14.62 -5.25
C PRO A 105 -1.70 14.32 -3.95
N GLY A 106 -0.38 14.22 -4.07
CA GLY A 106 0.50 14.23 -2.90
C GLY A 106 0.77 15.66 -2.42
N PRO A 107 1.73 15.84 -1.50
CA PRO A 107 2.21 17.16 -1.06
C PRO A 107 2.62 18.12 -2.18
N ASP A 108 3.05 17.59 -3.34
CA ASP A 108 3.44 18.40 -4.49
C ASP A 108 2.27 19.06 -5.25
N GLY A 109 1.03 18.67 -4.95
CA GLY A 109 -0.18 19.20 -5.57
C GLY A 109 -0.44 18.71 -7.00
N TYR A 110 0.44 17.91 -7.59
CA TYR A 110 0.28 17.46 -8.98
C TYR A 110 -0.57 16.18 -9.06
N THR A 111 -1.61 16.23 -9.88
CA THR A 111 -2.52 15.10 -10.11
C THR A 111 -2.09 14.26 -11.30
N VAL A 112 -2.65 13.05 -11.42
CA VAL A 112 -2.42 12.18 -12.58
C VAL A 112 -2.87 12.87 -13.88
N GLU A 113 -3.95 13.65 -13.83
CA GLU A 113 -4.50 14.41 -14.95
C GLU A 113 -3.55 15.49 -15.44
N PHE A 114 -2.84 16.16 -14.53
CA PHE A 114 -1.78 17.08 -14.91
C PHE A 114 -0.71 16.38 -15.75
N PHE A 115 -0.20 15.23 -15.30
CA PHE A 115 0.81 14.48 -16.06
C PHE A 115 0.30 13.94 -17.39
N LYS A 116 -0.97 13.49 -17.46
CA LYS A 116 -1.58 13.06 -18.73
C LYS A 116 -1.78 14.21 -19.70
N GLY A 117 -2.27 15.34 -19.22
CA GLY A 117 -2.56 16.53 -20.04
C GLY A 117 -1.30 17.24 -20.53
N ALA A 118 -0.27 17.31 -19.69
CA ALA A 118 1.00 17.96 -19.99
C ALA A 118 2.07 17.00 -20.56
N TRP A 119 1.71 15.76 -20.91
CA TRP A 119 2.69 14.73 -21.33
C TRP A 119 3.60 15.18 -22.47
N SER A 120 3.09 15.94 -23.43
CA SER A 120 3.87 16.49 -24.55
C SER A 120 4.98 17.45 -24.11
N VAL A 121 4.86 18.05 -22.93
CA VAL A 121 5.82 19.01 -22.37
C VAL A 121 6.72 18.32 -21.34
N ILE A 122 6.13 17.65 -20.34
CA ILE A 122 6.88 17.13 -19.18
C ILE A 122 7.20 15.62 -19.25
N GLY A 123 6.69 14.90 -20.26
CA GLY A 123 6.82 13.44 -20.33
C GLY A 123 8.27 12.98 -20.42
N LYS A 124 9.12 13.75 -21.11
CA LYS A 124 10.55 13.48 -21.22
C LYS A 124 11.26 13.64 -19.87
N ASP A 125 11.03 14.75 -19.18
CA ASP A 125 11.65 15.01 -17.87
C ASP A 125 11.19 14.01 -16.81
N LEU A 126 9.89 13.67 -16.81
CA LEU A 126 9.35 12.63 -15.94
C LEU A 126 10.00 11.27 -16.20
N THR A 127 10.20 10.92 -17.47
CA THR A 127 10.85 9.67 -17.85
C THR A 127 12.30 9.64 -17.38
N ILE A 128 13.05 10.73 -17.58
CA ILE A 128 14.43 10.85 -17.10
C ILE A 128 14.49 10.72 -15.57
N ALA A 129 13.57 11.35 -14.85
CA ALA A 129 13.49 11.24 -13.39
C ALA A 129 13.24 9.80 -12.93
N VAL A 130 12.30 9.09 -13.56
CA VAL A 130 12.02 7.67 -13.26
C VAL A 130 13.23 6.81 -13.61
N GLN A 131 13.80 6.95 -14.81
CA GLN A 131 14.98 6.20 -15.23
C GLN A 131 16.17 6.41 -14.30
N SER A 132 16.40 7.66 -13.86
CA SER A 132 17.46 7.99 -12.91
C SER A 132 17.29 7.24 -11.59
N PHE A 133 16.06 7.11 -11.07
CA PHE A 133 15.79 6.29 -9.89
C PHE A 133 16.23 4.83 -10.09
N PHE A 134 15.83 4.19 -11.20
CA PHE A 134 16.18 2.79 -11.48
C PHE A 134 17.66 2.58 -11.85
N MET A 135 18.33 3.61 -12.36
CA MET A 135 19.74 3.56 -12.71
C MET A 135 20.64 3.72 -11.48
N PHE A 136 20.42 4.77 -10.69
CA PHE A 136 21.30 5.16 -9.58
C PHE A 136 20.85 4.63 -8.22
N GLY A 137 19.60 4.18 -8.07
CA GLY A 137 19.07 3.71 -6.80
C GLY A 137 19.02 4.80 -5.74
N PHE A 138 18.51 5.97 -6.12
CA PHE A 138 18.39 7.14 -5.26
C PHE A 138 17.00 7.76 -5.36
N LEU A 139 16.38 8.02 -4.21
CA LEU A 139 15.08 8.70 -4.10
C LEU A 139 15.28 10.10 -3.50
N PRO A 140 15.14 11.18 -4.28
CA PRO A 140 15.21 12.55 -3.78
C PRO A 140 14.29 12.81 -2.59
N LYS A 141 14.81 13.57 -1.62
CA LYS A 141 14.02 14.05 -0.46
C LYS A 141 12.81 14.83 -0.97
N GLY A 142 11.62 14.51 -0.46
CA GLY A 142 10.37 15.12 -0.89
C GLY A 142 9.50 14.20 -1.74
N ILE A 143 10.08 13.30 -2.55
CA ILE A 143 9.27 12.40 -3.39
C ILE A 143 8.49 11.40 -2.55
N ASN A 144 9.08 10.90 -1.46
CA ASN A 144 8.43 10.02 -0.48
C ASN A 144 7.64 10.77 0.60
N THR A 145 7.55 12.11 0.54
CA THR A 145 6.64 12.83 1.44
C THR A 145 5.21 12.50 1.08
N THR A 146 4.40 12.31 2.11
CA THR A 146 3.04 11.82 1.96
C THR A 146 2.13 12.62 2.87
N ILE A 147 0.95 12.96 2.34
CA ILE A 147 -0.15 13.46 3.15
C ILE A 147 -0.85 12.28 3.81
N LEU A 148 -0.93 12.29 5.14
CA LEU A 148 -1.69 11.31 5.91
C LEU A 148 -3.13 11.79 6.08
N ALA A 149 -4.07 11.17 5.37
CA ALA A 149 -5.50 11.40 5.53
C ALA A 149 -6.10 10.29 6.42
N LEU A 150 -6.86 10.67 7.44
CA LEU A 150 -7.46 9.72 8.38
C LEU A 150 -8.94 9.52 8.05
N ILE A 151 -9.35 8.28 7.80
CA ILE A 151 -10.75 7.92 7.53
C ILE A 151 -11.32 7.13 8.71
N PRO A 152 -12.44 7.55 9.31
CA PRO A 152 -13.04 6.82 10.43
C PRO A 152 -13.48 5.41 10.01
N LYS A 153 -13.25 4.42 10.89
CA LYS A 153 -13.71 3.02 10.71
C LYS A 153 -15.17 2.84 11.13
N LYS A 154 -15.66 3.69 12.03
CA LYS A 154 -16.98 3.67 12.67
C LYS A 154 -17.47 5.10 12.89
N THR A 155 -18.76 5.29 13.14
CA THR A 155 -19.40 6.60 13.34
C THR A 155 -18.81 7.36 14.52
N ASP A 156 -18.56 6.68 15.64
CA ASP A 156 -18.10 7.29 16.90
C ASP A 156 -16.61 7.00 17.13
N ALA A 157 -15.79 7.39 16.16
CA ALA A 157 -14.34 7.21 16.23
C ALA A 157 -13.72 8.20 17.23
N SER A 158 -13.21 7.70 18.36
CA SER A 158 -12.69 8.54 19.45
C SER A 158 -11.19 8.40 19.66
N GLU A 159 -10.58 7.32 19.20
CA GLU A 159 -9.14 7.04 19.37
C GLU A 159 -8.44 6.87 18.02
N MET A 160 -7.12 7.09 17.94
CA MET A 160 -6.36 6.94 16.68
C MET A 160 -6.50 5.55 16.03
N LYS A 161 -6.68 4.49 16.84
CA LYS A 161 -6.91 3.12 16.34
C LYS A 161 -8.21 2.97 15.54
N ASP A 162 -9.18 3.86 15.76
CA ASP A 162 -10.47 3.88 15.07
C ASP A 162 -10.39 4.52 13.68
N TYR A 163 -9.23 5.06 13.31
CA TYR A 163 -9.01 5.66 12.01
C TYR A 163 -8.16 4.76 11.11
N ARG A 164 -8.44 4.79 9.81
CA ARG A 164 -7.61 4.20 8.77
C ARG A 164 -6.69 5.28 8.19
N PRO A 165 -5.37 5.11 8.24
CA PRO A 165 -4.46 6.00 7.55
C PRO A 165 -4.53 5.76 6.04
N ILE A 166 -4.68 6.82 5.27
CA ILE A 166 -4.53 6.82 3.82
C ILE A 166 -3.35 7.71 3.45
N SER A 167 -2.40 7.11 2.77
CA SER A 167 -1.18 7.76 2.27
C SER A 167 -1.43 8.38 0.89
N CYS A 168 -1.57 9.70 0.85
CA CYS A 168 -1.61 10.46 -0.40
C CYS A 168 -0.19 10.82 -0.84
N CYS A 169 0.41 9.93 -1.64
CA CYS A 169 1.77 10.07 -2.16
C CYS A 169 1.82 10.87 -3.47
N ASN A 170 2.97 11.48 -3.76
CA ASN A 170 3.26 12.14 -5.03
C ASN A 170 3.11 11.17 -6.22
N VAL A 171 2.71 11.68 -7.38
CA VAL A 171 2.47 10.82 -8.57
C VAL A 171 3.77 10.15 -9.03
N LEU A 172 4.89 10.85 -8.96
CA LEU A 172 6.20 10.28 -9.30
C LEU A 172 6.52 9.04 -8.45
N TYR A 173 6.28 9.11 -7.13
CA TYR A 173 6.44 7.97 -6.22
C TYR A 173 5.55 6.80 -6.66
N LYS A 174 4.27 7.08 -6.95
CA LYS A 174 3.29 6.08 -7.42
C LYS A 174 3.72 5.42 -8.74
N ILE A 175 4.33 6.16 -9.67
CA ILE A 175 4.81 5.61 -10.95
C ILE A 175 5.94 4.61 -10.68
N ILE A 176 6.92 5.00 -9.88
CA ILE A 176 8.07 4.14 -9.55
C ILE A 176 7.59 2.87 -8.82
N SER A 177 6.76 3.01 -7.79
CA SER A 177 6.18 1.86 -7.08
C SER A 177 5.41 0.95 -8.03
N LYS A 178 4.66 1.52 -8.99
CA LYS A 178 3.88 0.73 -9.94
C LYS A 178 4.75 -0.07 -10.92
N ILE A 179 5.89 0.48 -11.34
CA ILE A 179 6.85 -0.24 -12.19
C ILE A 179 7.46 -1.41 -11.42
N LEU A 180 7.91 -1.19 -10.17
CA LEU A 180 8.43 -2.25 -9.30
C LEU A 180 7.38 -3.35 -9.06
N GLU A 181 6.15 -2.96 -8.74
CA GLU A 181 5.00 -3.86 -8.56
C GLU A 181 4.75 -4.69 -9.82
N ASN A 182 4.73 -4.07 -11.00
CA ASN A 182 4.48 -4.77 -12.26
C ASN A 182 5.56 -5.82 -12.55
N ARG A 183 6.83 -5.52 -12.22
CA ARG A 183 7.95 -6.46 -12.37
C ARG A 183 7.86 -7.61 -11.38
N LEU A 184 7.58 -7.33 -10.11
CA LEU A 184 7.40 -8.38 -9.12
C LEU A 184 6.22 -9.30 -9.48
N LYS A 185 5.14 -8.73 -10.01
CA LYS A 185 3.94 -9.47 -10.44
C LYS A 185 4.20 -10.53 -11.51
N THR A 186 5.24 -10.39 -12.34
CA THR A 186 5.52 -11.40 -13.37
C THR A 186 6.06 -12.69 -12.79
N ILE A 187 6.67 -12.64 -11.59
CA ILE A 187 7.25 -13.82 -10.93
C ILE A 187 6.37 -14.40 -9.83
N LEU A 188 5.43 -13.62 -9.26
CA LEU A 188 4.52 -14.09 -8.20
C LEU A 188 3.80 -15.42 -8.54
N PRO A 189 3.26 -15.64 -9.76
CA PRO A 189 2.56 -16.88 -10.08
C PRO A 189 3.43 -18.14 -9.98
N SER A 190 4.76 -18.00 -10.08
CA SER A 190 5.70 -19.12 -10.02
C SER A 190 5.88 -19.71 -8.62
N PHE A 191 5.47 -18.98 -7.56
CA PHE A 191 5.69 -19.43 -6.18
C PHE A 191 4.54 -19.15 -5.22
N ILE A 192 3.51 -18.43 -5.66
CA ILE A 192 2.28 -18.28 -4.89
C ILE A 192 1.34 -19.46 -5.20
N ALA A 193 0.98 -20.19 -4.14
CA ALA A 193 0.13 -21.37 -4.21
C ALA A 193 -1.19 -21.09 -4.97
N PRO A 194 -1.73 -22.04 -5.76
CA PRO A 194 -2.92 -21.81 -6.58
C PRO A 194 -4.16 -21.40 -5.79
N ASN A 195 -4.30 -21.89 -4.55
CA ASN A 195 -5.39 -21.56 -3.63
C ASN A 195 -5.28 -20.15 -3.00
N GLN A 196 -4.25 -19.36 -3.35
CA GLN A 196 -4.18 -17.94 -3.02
C GLN A 196 -4.61 -17.12 -4.25
N SER A 197 -5.90 -16.78 -4.32
CA SER A 197 -6.46 -16.02 -5.45
C SER A 197 -6.37 -14.50 -5.26
N ALA A 198 -6.40 -14.02 -4.02
CA ALA A 198 -6.36 -12.59 -3.72
C ALA A 198 -5.04 -11.94 -4.20
N PHE A 199 -5.17 -10.77 -4.84
CA PHE A 199 -4.06 -9.93 -5.34
C PHE A 199 -3.16 -10.53 -6.42
N ILE A 200 -3.46 -11.72 -6.94
CA ILE A 200 -2.78 -12.32 -8.08
C ILE A 200 -3.59 -12.06 -9.35
N LYS A 201 -2.90 -11.62 -10.40
CA LYS A 201 -3.55 -11.35 -11.70
C LYS A 201 -4.16 -12.65 -12.25
N ASP A 202 -5.33 -12.52 -12.87
CA ASP A 202 -6.02 -13.60 -13.57
C ASP A 202 -6.47 -14.77 -12.66
N ARG A 203 -6.55 -14.57 -11.33
CA ARG A 203 -7.18 -15.51 -10.38
C ARG A 203 -8.49 -14.94 -9.84
N LEU A 204 -9.53 -15.76 -9.72
CA LEU A 204 -10.85 -15.32 -9.29
C LEU A 204 -11.11 -15.71 -7.83
N LEU A 205 -11.64 -14.78 -7.03
CA LEU A 205 -12.04 -15.05 -5.65
C LEU A 205 -13.08 -16.19 -5.56
N MET A 206 -13.92 -16.30 -6.59
CA MET A 206 -14.96 -17.33 -6.68
C MET A 206 -14.39 -18.76 -6.70
N GLU A 207 -13.19 -18.97 -7.24
CA GLU A 207 -12.52 -20.29 -7.24
C GLU A 207 -12.21 -20.76 -5.81
N ASN A 208 -11.74 -19.84 -4.96
CA ASN A 208 -11.48 -20.13 -3.55
C ASN A 208 -12.76 -20.39 -2.77
N LEU A 209 -13.85 -19.67 -3.09
CA LEU A 209 -15.15 -19.92 -2.49
C LEU A 209 -15.66 -21.34 -2.83
N LEU A 210 -15.59 -21.72 -4.11
CA LEU A 210 -15.99 -23.05 -4.56
C LEU A 210 -15.14 -24.14 -3.90
N LEU A 211 -13.82 -23.96 -3.84
CA LEU A 211 -12.91 -24.87 -3.15
C LEU A 211 -13.29 -25.01 -1.67
N ALA A 212 -13.55 -23.90 -0.97
CA ALA A 212 -13.96 -23.93 0.43
C ALA A 212 -15.30 -24.66 0.61
N THR A 213 -16.28 -24.43 -0.28
CA THR A 213 -17.58 -25.13 -0.26
C THR A 213 -17.43 -26.63 -0.44
N GLU A 214 -16.60 -27.09 -1.37
CA GLU A 214 -16.35 -28.53 -1.58
C GLU A 214 -15.56 -29.14 -0.41
N LEU A 215 -14.61 -28.42 0.19
CA LEU A 215 -13.85 -28.90 1.35
C LEU A 215 -14.74 -29.12 2.59
N VAL A 216 -15.76 -28.28 2.79
CA VAL A 216 -16.71 -28.41 3.92
C VAL A 216 -17.95 -29.22 3.57
N LYS A 217 -18.02 -29.77 2.37
CA LYS A 217 -19.14 -30.58 1.91
C LYS A 217 -19.36 -31.75 2.86
N ASP A 218 -20.63 -32.02 3.13
CA ASP A 218 -21.05 -33.11 4.00
C ASP A 218 -20.56 -33.04 5.46
N TYR A 219 -20.03 -31.90 5.92
CA TYR A 219 -19.67 -31.71 7.34
C TYR A 219 -20.86 -31.90 8.30
N HIS A 220 -22.09 -31.74 7.80
CA HIS A 220 -23.32 -31.89 8.58
C HIS A 220 -23.86 -33.33 8.61
N LYS A 221 -23.30 -34.25 7.81
CA LYS A 221 -23.81 -35.62 7.73
C LYS A 221 -23.29 -36.47 8.89
N GLU A 222 -24.12 -37.38 9.38
CA GLU A 222 -23.70 -38.38 10.36
C GLU A 222 -22.92 -39.52 9.68
N GLY A 223 -21.96 -40.14 10.38
CA GLY A 223 -21.19 -41.29 9.89
C GLY A 223 -19.97 -40.96 9.01
N VAL A 224 -19.60 -39.69 8.86
CA VAL A 224 -18.34 -39.27 8.21
C VAL A 224 -17.21 -39.12 9.24
N SER A 225 -15.95 -39.18 8.77
CA SER A 225 -14.78 -38.97 9.62
C SER A 225 -14.84 -37.61 10.34
N SER A 226 -14.36 -37.57 11.59
CA SER A 226 -14.27 -36.33 12.37
C SER A 226 -13.44 -35.28 11.63
N ARG A 227 -13.97 -34.07 11.50
CA ARG A 227 -13.36 -32.96 10.75
C ARG A 227 -13.48 -31.67 11.56
N CYS A 228 -12.57 -30.73 11.30
CA CYS A 228 -12.53 -29.41 11.93
C CYS A 228 -12.15 -28.36 10.88
N ALA A 229 -12.74 -27.18 10.99
CA ALA A 229 -12.37 -26.01 10.21
C ALA A 229 -11.71 -24.98 11.13
N MET A 230 -10.51 -24.51 10.76
CA MET A 230 -9.79 -23.47 11.49
C MET A 230 -9.82 -22.18 10.68
N LYS A 231 -10.34 -21.11 11.29
CA LYS A 231 -10.30 -19.75 10.73
C LYS A 231 -9.22 -18.96 11.45
N ILE A 232 -8.19 -18.55 10.72
CA ILE A 232 -7.11 -17.69 11.21
C ILE A 232 -7.29 -16.31 10.57
N ASP A 233 -7.34 -15.27 11.38
CA ASP A 233 -7.38 -13.88 10.93
C ASP A 233 -6.18 -13.12 11.51
N THR A 234 -5.55 -12.28 10.69
CA THR A 234 -4.36 -11.52 11.10
C THR A 234 -4.76 -10.07 11.35
N SER A 235 -4.57 -9.61 12.58
CA SER A 235 -4.87 -8.23 12.94
C SER A 235 -3.89 -7.28 12.21
N LYS A 236 -4.46 -6.25 11.58
CA LYS A 236 -3.70 -5.18 10.90
C LYS A 236 -2.59 -5.71 9.97
N ALA A 237 -2.91 -6.68 9.12
CA ALA A 237 -1.94 -7.42 8.31
C ALA A 237 -0.89 -6.54 7.58
N PHE A 238 -1.27 -5.37 7.04
CA PHE A 238 -0.32 -4.46 6.38
C PHE A 238 0.56 -3.67 7.35
N ASP A 239 0.03 -3.33 8.53
CA ASP A 239 0.76 -2.56 9.55
C ASP A 239 1.68 -3.46 10.39
N SER A 240 1.43 -4.78 10.41
CA SER A 240 2.15 -5.75 11.24
C SER A 240 3.35 -6.40 10.55
N VAL A 241 3.46 -6.35 9.21
CA VAL A 241 4.63 -6.90 8.50
C VAL A 241 5.88 -6.09 8.81
N LYS A 242 6.93 -6.78 9.28
CA LYS A 242 8.23 -6.15 9.56
C LYS A 242 9.10 -6.08 8.31
N TRP A 243 9.71 -4.92 8.07
CA TRP A 243 10.59 -4.72 6.91
C TRP A 243 11.78 -5.69 6.84
N PRO A 244 12.47 -6.03 7.94
CA PRO A 244 13.54 -7.02 7.90
C PRO A 244 13.06 -8.39 7.43
N PHE A 245 11.86 -8.82 7.83
CA PHE A 245 11.26 -10.07 7.36
C PHE A 245 11.03 -10.04 5.85
N LEU A 246 10.43 -8.96 5.34
CA LEU A 246 10.20 -8.80 3.90
C LEU A 246 11.52 -8.85 3.11
N LEU A 247 12.56 -8.15 3.58
CA LEU A 247 13.88 -8.18 2.95
C LEU A 247 14.52 -9.58 2.98
N ASN A 248 14.36 -10.33 4.08
CA ASN A 248 14.85 -11.71 4.16
C ASN A 248 14.10 -12.64 3.20
N VAL A 249 12.80 -12.44 3.00
CA VAL A 249 12.01 -13.18 2.00
C VAL A 249 12.53 -12.89 0.58
N LEU A 250 12.75 -11.62 0.22
CA LEU A 250 13.29 -11.26 -1.10
C LEU A 250 14.68 -11.86 -1.34
N LYS A 251 15.53 -11.90 -0.30
CA LYS A 251 16.84 -12.57 -0.35
C LYS A 251 16.70 -14.09 -0.51
N ALA A 252 15.79 -14.72 0.22
CA ALA A 252 15.56 -16.16 0.16
C ALA A 252 15.04 -16.60 -1.22
N LEU A 253 14.21 -15.76 -1.87
CA LEU A 253 13.73 -15.95 -3.23
C LEU A 253 14.81 -15.66 -4.30
N ASN A 254 16.02 -15.27 -3.92
CA ASN A 254 17.15 -14.96 -4.81
C ASN A 254 16.86 -13.78 -5.77
N LEU A 255 16.19 -12.72 -5.30
CA LEU A 255 16.00 -11.52 -6.12
C LEU A 255 17.31 -10.73 -6.24
N PRO A 256 17.51 -9.96 -7.33
CA PRO A 256 18.73 -9.18 -7.52
C PRO A 256 18.94 -8.13 -6.43
N GLU A 257 20.18 -7.97 -5.96
CA GLU A 257 20.53 -6.98 -4.94
C GLU A 257 20.09 -5.57 -5.33
N LYS A 258 20.29 -5.20 -6.60
CA LYS A 258 19.83 -3.90 -7.13
C LYS A 258 18.32 -3.73 -6.94
N PHE A 259 17.52 -4.76 -7.23
CA PHE A 259 16.06 -4.69 -7.07
C PHE A 259 15.67 -4.57 -5.60
N MET A 260 16.31 -5.33 -4.71
CA MET A 260 16.09 -5.24 -3.27
C MET A 260 16.50 -3.87 -2.70
N HIS A 261 17.59 -3.27 -3.21
CA HIS A 261 17.99 -1.91 -2.88
C HIS A 261 16.94 -0.89 -3.30
N LEU A 262 16.41 -1.00 -4.53
CA LEU A 262 15.32 -0.10 -4.96
C LEU A 262 14.10 -0.20 -4.05
N TYR A 263 13.74 -1.41 -3.57
CA TYR A 263 12.66 -1.59 -2.60
C TYR A 263 12.98 -0.97 -1.24
N SER A 264 14.21 -1.11 -0.73
CA SER A 264 14.58 -0.60 0.60
C SER A 264 14.43 0.92 0.70
N LEU A 265 14.57 1.65 -0.41
CA LEU A 265 14.35 3.10 -0.49
C LEU A 265 12.89 3.50 -0.18
N PHE A 266 11.93 2.59 -0.37
CA PHE A 266 10.52 2.79 -0.01
C PHE A 266 10.23 2.42 1.45
N LEU A 267 11.04 1.53 2.03
CA LEU A 267 10.83 1.01 3.40
C LEU A 267 11.46 1.91 4.48
N GLY A 268 12.21 2.94 4.07
CA GLY A 268 12.74 3.95 4.98
C GLY A 268 11.63 4.82 5.60
N PRO A 269 11.90 5.47 6.75
CA PRO A 269 10.92 6.35 7.39
C PRO A 269 10.51 7.46 6.44
N SER A 270 9.27 7.37 5.95
CA SER A 270 8.65 8.45 5.18
C SER A 270 8.38 9.61 6.12
N LYS A 271 8.67 10.84 5.68
CA LYS A 271 8.30 12.03 6.45
C LYS A 271 6.80 12.27 6.23
N TRP A 272 6.04 12.15 7.31
CA TRP A 272 4.59 12.34 7.31
C TRP A 272 4.24 13.81 7.49
N GLY A 273 3.42 14.35 6.60
CA GLY A 273 2.63 15.53 6.88
C GLY A 273 1.19 15.10 7.09
N ALA A 274 0.64 15.26 8.30
CA ALA A 274 -0.78 14.99 8.52
C ALA A 274 -1.62 16.10 7.89
N CYS A 275 -2.41 15.75 6.87
CA CYS A 275 -3.30 16.68 6.18
C CYS A 275 -4.61 15.98 5.82
N TRP A 276 -5.71 16.64 6.14
CA TRP A 276 -7.05 16.13 5.91
C TRP A 276 -7.39 16.27 4.43
N ILE A 277 -7.36 15.15 3.72
CA ILE A 277 -7.89 15.10 2.37
C ILE A 277 -9.19 14.33 2.45
N PHE A 278 -10.29 15.07 2.34
CA PHE A 278 -11.62 14.50 2.13
C PHE A 278 -11.57 13.62 0.88
N SER A 279 -11.69 12.31 1.05
CA SER A 279 -11.98 11.42 -0.06
C SER A 279 -13.47 11.58 -0.42
N LYS A 280 -13.71 11.84 -1.70
CA LYS A 280 -14.99 12.01 -2.40
C LYS A 280 -16.06 11.00 -2.04
#